data_AF-A0A7R9YPV6-F1
#
_entry.id   AF-A0A7R9YPV6-F1
#
_cell.length_a   1.000
_cell.length_b   1.000
_cell.length_c   1.000
_cell.angle_alpha   90.00
_cell.angle_beta   90.00
_cell.angle_gamma   90.00
#
_symmetry.space_group_name_H-M   'P 1'
#
loop_
_entity.id
_entity.type
_entity.pdbx_description
1 polymer ?
#
loop_
_entity_poly.entity_id
_entity_poly.type
_entity_poly.pdbx_seq_one_letter_code
_entity_poly.pdbx_strand_id
1 'polypeptide(L)'
;RPAAMAALGEEGPQLRVGPRPRPAARRKLLILDLNGLLVDRVRADARDTHGAAAPCDLRDGGRDVYFRPHAREFVRFCLERFDVAIWTSAKLSSISRVLDAVLPAGARG
;
A
#
# COMPACT_ATOMS: atom_id res chain seq x y z
N ARG A 1 -26.88 -39.79 22.54
CA ARG A 1 -25.39 -39.65 22.46
C ARG A 1 -24.96 -40.01 21.03
N PRO A 2 -23.91 -39.39 20.47
CA PRO A 2 -24.04 -38.31 19.48
C PRO A 2 -23.20 -38.55 18.22
N ALA A 3 -23.27 -37.66 17.24
CA ALA A 3 -22.10 -37.26 16.45
C ALA A 3 -22.33 -35.86 15.84
N ALA A 4 -21.67 -34.87 16.45
CA ALA A 4 -21.38 -33.60 15.80
C ALA A 4 -20.32 -33.84 14.71
N MET A 5 -20.54 -33.30 13.51
CA MET A 5 -19.48 -33.14 12.51
C MET A 5 -19.10 -31.67 12.45
N ALA A 6 -17.95 -31.39 13.06
CA ALA A 6 -17.18 -30.19 12.84
C ALA A 6 -16.81 -30.08 11.35
N ALA A 7 -16.90 -28.87 10.80
CA ALA A 7 -16.10 -28.46 9.66
C ALA A 7 -15.19 -27.32 10.15
N LEU A 8 -13.91 -27.68 10.27
CA LEU A 8 -12.77 -26.85 10.61
C LEU A 8 -12.19 -26.24 9.32
N GLY A 9 -11.56 -25.07 9.44
CA GLY A 9 -10.57 -24.51 8.49
C GLY A 9 -11.24 -23.83 7.29
N GLU A 10 -10.91 -22.59 6.92
CA GLU A 10 -9.55 -22.10 6.65
C GLU A 10 -9.40 -20.63 7.07
N GLU A 11 -9.12 -20.36 8.34
CA GLU A 11 -8.48 -19.10 8.74
C GLU A 11 -6.98 -19.36 8.66
N GLY A 12 -6.37 -19.04 7.51
CA GLY A 12 -4.92 -19.06 7.37
C GLY A 12 -4.25 -18.23 8.47
N PRO A 13 -2.95 -18.44 8.76
CA PRO A 13 -2.28 -17.80 9.89
C PRO A 13 -2.22 -16.28 9.68
N GLN A 14 -3.25 -15.57 10.12
CA GLN A 14 -3.16 -14.13 10.33
C GLN A 14 -2.17 -13.94 11.46
N LEU A 15 -0.99 -13.45 11.11
CA LEU A 15 0.02 -13.00 12.05
C LEU A 15 -0.59 -11.84 12.85
N ARG A 16 -1.29 -12.14 13.96
CA ARG A 16 -1.83 -11.12 14.85
C ARG A 16 -0.67 -10.46 15.57
N VAL A 17 -0.13 -9.42 14.95
CA VAL A 17 0.76 -8.47 15.62
C VAL A 17 -0.12 -7.61 16.54
N GLY A 18 -0.46 -8.18 17.70
CA GLY A 18 -1.02 -7.39 18.80
C GLY A 18 -0.05 -6.25 19.17
N PRO A 19 -0.54 -5.14 19.73
CA PRO A 19 0.34 -4.08 20.19
C PRO A 19 1.19 -4.63 21.34
N ARG A 20 2.44 -4.98 21.05
CA ARG A 20 3.42 -5.18 22.11
C ARG A 20 3.74 -3.81 22.69
N PRO A 21 3.54 -3.56 24.00
CA PRO A 21 4.07 -2.37 24.64
C PRO A 21 5.58 -2.45 24.49
N ARG A 22 6.12 -1.69 23.54
CA ARG A 22 7.55 -1.50 23.45
C ARG A 22 7.91 -0.53 24.58
N PRO A 23 9.04 -0.71 25.29
CA PRO A 23 9.67 0.38 26.03
C PRO A 23 9.73 1.60 25.10
N ALA A 24 9.86 2.83 25.62
CA ALA A 24 10.01 4.06 24.82
C ALA A 24 11.27 3.99 23.92
N ALA A 25 11.21 3.15 22.90
CA ALA A 25 12.24 2.81 21.95
C ALA A 25 11.97 3.68 20.74
N ARG A 26 13.03 4.35 20.27
CA ARG A 26 12.92 5.19 19.08
C ARG A 26 12.27 4.39 17.94
N ARG A 27 11.36 5.04 17.22
CA ARG A 27 10.78 4.47 16.00
C ARG A 27 11.91 4.21 15.00
N LYS A 28 11.78 3.11 14.24
CA LYS A 28 12.71 2.85 13.13
C LYS A 28 12.23 3.62 11.90
N LEU A 29 13.18 4.08 11.07
CA LEU A 29 12.87 4.64 9.76
C LEU A 29 12.58 3.50 8.77
N LEU A 30 11.43 3.56 8.11
CA LEU A 30 11.02 2.68 7.03
C LEU A 30 10.95 3.50 5.74
N ILE A 31 11.81 3.15 4.78
CA ILE A 31 11.82 3.76 3.46
C ILE A 31 10.99 2.87 2.53
N LEU A 32 9.92 3.43 1.97
CA LEU A 32 9.02 2.72 1.05
C LEU A 32 9.22 3.23 -0.36
N ASP A 33 9.34 2.29 -1.31
CA ASP A 33 9.24 2.63 -2.73
C ASP A 33 7.79 2.98 -3.11
N LEU A 34 7.61 3.67 -4.23
CA LEU A 34 6.29 4.04 -4.74
C LEU A 34 5.81 3.04 -5.81
N ASN A 35 6.55 2.90 -6.91
CA ASN A 35 6.13 2.12 -8.08
C ASN A 35 6.48 0.65 -7.91
N GLY A 36 5.53 -0.26 -8.11
CA GLY A 36 5.72 -1.69 -7.87
C GLY A 36 5.59 -2.09 -6.40
N LEU A 37 5.51 -1.12 -5.46
CA LEU A 37 5.20 -1.38 -4.06
C LEU A 37 3.81 -0.91 -3.66
N LEU A 38 3.52 0.40 -3.81
CA LEU A 38 2.25 1.02 -3.39
C LEU A 38 1.30 1.23 -4.56
N VAL A 39 1.86 1.52 -5.73
CA VAL A 39 1.11 1.74 -6.97
C VAL A 39 1.80 1.06 -8.13
N ASP A 40 1.04 0.74 -9.16
CA ASP A 40 1.54 0.41 -10.48
C ASP A 40 1.20 1.55 -11.45
N ARG A 41 2.18 1.98 -12.25
CA ARG A 41 2.06 3.13 -13.13
C ARG A 41 2.38 2.73 -14.55
N VAL A 42 1.37 2.83 -15.38
CA VAL A 42 1.39 2.35 -16.76
C VAL A 42 1.25 3.54 -17.66
N ARG A 43 2.03 3.61 -18.73
CA ARG A 43 1.78 4.64 -19.73
C ARG A 43 0.44 4.35 -20.42
N ALA A 44 -0.36 5.39 -20.67
CA ALA A 44 -1.69 5.21 -21.25
C ALA A 44 -1.63 4.53 -22.63
N ASP A 45 -0.55 4.73 -23.39
CA ASP A 45 -0.27 4.09 -24.69
C ASP A 45 0.11 2.60 -24.57
N ALA A 46 0.45 2.13 -23.38
CA ALA A 46 0.85 0.74 -23.10
C ALA A 46 -0.21 -0.04 -22.32
N ARG A 47 -1.41 0.53 -22.13
CA ARG A 47 -2.48 -0.08 -21.30
C ARG A 47 -2.86 -1.48 -21.79
N ASP A 48 -3.04 -1.64 -23.09
CA ASP A 48 -3.50 -2.90 -23.69
C ASP A 48 -2.47 -4.01 -23.51
N THR A 49 -1.18 -3.68 -23.61
CA THR A 49 -0.07 -4.61 -23.38
C THR A 49 0.18 -4.92 -21.91
N HIS A 50 -0.29 -4.06 -21.00
CA HIS A 50 -0.10 -4.22 -19.56
C HIS A 50 -1.14 -5.16 -18.93
N GLY A 51 -2.09 -5.68 -19.71
CA GLY A 51 -3.13 -6.58 -19.21
C GLY A 51 -4.11 -5.90 -18.24
N ALA A 52 -4.12 -4.56 -18.18
CA ALA A 52 -5.00 -3.81 -17.31
C ALA A 52 -6.41 -3.75 -17.93
N ALA A 53 -7.20 -4.80 -17.67
CA ALA A 53 -8.61 -4.86 -18.07
C ALA A 53 -9.50 -3.96 -17.18
N ALA A 54 -9.04 -3.66 -15.95
CA ALA A 54 -9.77 -2.83 -15.00
C ALA A 54 -9.56 -1.33 -15.27
N PRO A 55 -10.56 -0.47 -14.98
CA PRO A 55 -10.35 0.97 -14.94
C PRO A 55 -9.26 1.35 -13.94
N CYS A 56 -8.44 2.33 -14.30
CA CYS A 56 -7.40 2.85 -13.40
C CYS A 56 -7.99 3.69 -12.26
N ASP A 57 -7.34 3.68 -11.11
CA ASP A 57 -7.75 4.46 -9.94
C ASP A 57 -7.48 5.96 -10.11
N LEU A 58 -6.41 6.30 -10.83
CA LEU A 58 -6.01 7.69 -11.09
C LEU A 58 -5.33 7.80 -12.45
N ARG A 59 -5.60 8.89 -13.17
CA ARG A 59 -4.85 9.28 -14.36
C ARG A 59 -3.97 10.49 -14.06
N ASP A 60 -2.67 10.36 -14.34
CA ASP A 60 -1.67 11.37 -14.02
C ASP A 60 -0.59 11.47 -15.11
N GLY A 61 -0.50 12.63 -15.78
CA GLY A 61 0.56 12.93 -16.74
C GLY A 61 0.68 11.92 -17.89
N GLY A 62 -0.46 11.48 -18.47
CA GLY A 62 -0.48 10.47 -19.54
C GLY A 62 -0.18 9.04 -19.05
N ARG A 63 -0.22 8.81 -17.74
CA ARG A 63 -0.12 7.48 -17.14
C ARG A 63 -1.38 7.13 -16.40
N ASP A 64 -1.74 5.87 -16.48
CA ASP A 64 -2.76 5.25 -15.66
C ASP A 64 -2.09 4.68 -14.41
N VAL A 65 -2.70 4.92 -13.27
CA VAL A 65 -2.18 4.54 -11.95
C VAL A 65 -3.18 3.59 -11.32
N TYR A 66 -2.67 2.43 -10.90
CA TYR A 66 -3.41 1.40 -10.21
C TYR A 66 -2.86 1.29 -8.80
N PHE A 67 -3.73 1.40 -7.79
CA PHE A 67 -3.31 1.26 -6.42
C PHE A 67 -3.19 -0.22 -6.08
N ARG A 68 -2.13 -0.57 -5.35
CA ARG A 68 -2.04 -1.91 -4.82
C ARG A 68 -3.20 -2.13 -3.83
N PRO A 69 -3.88 -3.28 -3.88
CA PRO A 69 -4.90 -3.60 -2.88
C PRO A 69 -4.37 -3.37 -1.46
N HIS A 70 -5.14 -2.66 -0.65
CA HIS A 70 -4.81 -2.27 0.73
C HIS A 70 -3.59 -1.34 0.91
N ALA A 71 -3.13 -0.64 -0.14
CA ALA A 71 -1.97 0.25 -0.06
C ALA A 71 -2.12 1.35 1.01
N ARG A 72 -3.31 1.96 1.12
CA ARG A 72 -3.57 3.06 2.08
C ARG A 72 -3.55 2.56 3.52
N GLU A 73 -4.20 1.43 3.77
CA GLU A 73 -4.23 0.76 5.06
C GLU A 73 -2.82 0.31 5.47
N PHE A 74 -2.04 -0.20 4.51
CA PHE A 74 -0.63 -0.53 4.73
C PHE A 74 0.20 0.69 5.13
N VAL A 75 0.08 1.81 4.41
CA VAL A 75 0.78 3.06 4.77
C VAL A 75 0.37 3.54 6.17
N ARG A 76 -0.92 3.48 6.51
CA ARG A 76 -1.42 3.83 7.85
C ARG A 76 -0.80 2.94 8.93
N PHE A 77 -0.79 1.62 8.71
CA PHE A 77 -0.16 0.66 9.60
C PHE A 77 1.32 0.97 9.83
N CYS A 78 2.03 1.39 8.77
CA CYS A 78 3.43 1.79 8.84
C CYS A 78 3.61 3.05 9.70
N LEU A 79 2.83 4.11 9.46
CA LEU A 79 2.91 5.38 10.19
C LEU A 79 2.61 5.24 11.70
N GLU A 80 1.80 4.26 12.09
CA GLU A 80 1.54 3.94 13.50
C GLU A 80 2.77 3.35 14.21
N ARG A 81 3.72 2.76 13.48
CA ARG A 81 4.78 1.89 14.02
C ARG A 81 6.20 2.35 13.69
N PHE A 82 6.36 3.17 12.66
CA PHE A 82 7.63 3.58 12.07
C PHE A 82 7.60 5.07 11.74
N ASP A 83 8.77 5.67 11.62
CA ASP A 83 8.92 6.89 10.85
C ASP A 83 9.01 6.47 9.38
N VAL A 84 8.22 7.07 8.50
CA VAL A 84 8.08 6.59 7.11
C VAL A 84 8.58 7.66 6.16
N ALA A 85 9.46 7.26 5.24
CA ALA A 85 9.87 8.09 4.11
C ALA A 85 9.51 7.38 2.80
N ILE A 86 9.11 8.16 1.79
CA ILE A 86 8.90 7.65 0.44
C ILE A 86 10.17 7.90 -0.37
N TRP A 87 10.72 6.85 -0.96
CA TRP A 87 11.79 6.94 -1.95
C TRP A 87 11.22 6.63 -3.32
N THR A 88 11.62 7.40 -4.32
CA THR A 88 11.20 7.15 -5.71
C THR A 88 12.24 7.70 -6.66
N SER A 89 12.43 7.01 -7.79
CA SER A 89 13.23 7.51 -8.91
C SER A 89 12.47 8.55 -9.75
N ALA A 90 11.16 8.71 -9.53
CA ALA A 90 10.35 9.64 -10.29
C ALA A 90 10.54 11.10 -9.83
N LYS A 91 10.41 12.04 -10.76
CA LYS A 91 10.35 13.48 -10.43
C LYS A 91 9.11 13.76 -9.60
N LEU A 92 9.25 14.59 -8.55
CA LEU A 92 8.14 14.94 -7.65
C LEU A 92 6.91 15.51 -8.39
N SER A 93 7.13 16.35 -9.40
CA SER A 93 6.05 16.91 -10.24
C SER A 93 5.22 15.85 -10.96
N SER A 94 5.81 14.68 -11.19
CA SER A 94 5.17 13.56 -11.87
C SER A 94 4.48 12.59 -10.91
N ILE A 95 4.58 12.79 -9.59
CA ILE A 95 3.98 11.89 -8.60
C ILE A 95 3.21 12.61 -7.52
N SER A 96 3.18 13.95 -7.51
CA SER A 96 2.50 14.73 -6.48
C SER A 96 1.05 14.27 -6.30
N ARG A 97 0.29 14.14 -7.38
CA ARG A 97 -1.11 13.67 -7.33
C ARG A 97 -1.23 12.22 -6.85
N VAL A 98 -0.27 11.37 -7.21
CA VAL A 98 -0.24 9.96 -6.77
C VAL A 98 0.04 9.89 -5.27
N LEU A 99 0.99 10.66 -4.78
CA LEU A 99 1.31 10.76 -3.36
C LEU A 99 0.10 11.27 -2.57
N ASP A 100 -0.60 12.30 -3.06
CA ASP A 100 -1.83 12.81 -2.43
C ASP A 100 -2.94 11.76 -2.36
N ALA A 101 -2.97 10.83 -3.31
CA ALA A 101 -3.99 9.79 -3.35
C ALA A 101 -3.67 8.57 -2.48
N VAL A 102 -2.39 8.28 -2.21
CA VAL A 102 -1.95 7.09 -1.45
C VAL A 102 -1.64 7.43 0.00
N LEU A 103 -1.08 8.61 0.25
CA LEU A 103 -0.70 9.04 1.59
C LEU A 103 -1.88 9.71 2.30
N PRO A 104 -2.01 9.55 3.63
CA PRO A 104 -3.02 10.28 4.38
C PRO A 104 -2.73 11.78 4.39
N ALA A 105 -3.79 12.59 4.49
CA ALA A 105 -3.67 14.04 4.60
C ALA A 105 -2.75 14.41 5.78
N GLY A 106 -1.82 15.34 5.54
CA GLY A 106 -0.84 15.79 6.54
C GLY A 106 0.40 14.89 6.69
N ALA A 107 0.54 13.81 5.91
CA ALA A 107 1.76 13.00 5.88
C ALA A 107 2.93 13.65 5.10
N ARG A 108 2.72 14.85 4.54
CA ARG A 108 3.78 15.66 3.93
C ARG A 108 4.42 16.52 5.02
N GLY A 109 5.60 16.12 5.45
CA GLY A 109 6.48 16.90 6.32
C GLY A 109 7.31 17.92 5.55
#